data_AF-A0ABD3XAI2-F1
#
_entry.id   AF-A0ABD3XAI2-F1
#
_cell.length_a   1.000
_cell.length_b   1.000
_cell.length_c   1.000
_cell.angle_alpha   90.00
_cell.angle_beta   90.00
_cell.angle_gamma   90.00
#
_symmetry.space_group_name_H-M   'P 1'
#
loop_
_entity.id
_entity.type
_entity.pdbx_description
1 polymer ?
#
loop_
_entity_poly.entity_id
_entity_poly.type
_entity_poly.pdbx_seq_one_letter_code
_entity_poly.pdbx_strand_id
1 'polypeptide(L)'
;TAEKICKDPNAVCTGGTCACGSNYYDDNGATRAGTCQPKLDLGSTCTLVTGDNVCKDANAACSNGKCTCASIYYDDNGATSAGTCQL
;
A
#
# COMPACT_ATOMS: atom_id res chain seq x y z
N THR A 1 -30.00 4.33 12.38
CA THR A 1 -29.15 5.10 11.45
C THR A 1 -28.26 4.09 10.77
N ALA A 2 -28.33 3.93 9.44
CA ALA A 2 -27.48 2.96 8.75
C ALA A 2 -26.02 3.37 8.95
N GLU A 3 -25.25 2.58 9.69
CA GLU A 3 -23.80 2.71 9.71
C GLU A 3 -23.36 2.68 8.25
N LYS A 4 -22.64 3.72 7.79
CA LYS A 4 -22.02 3.69 6.47
C LYS A 4 -20.86 2.69 6.54
N ILE A 5 -21.19 1.41 6.41
CA ILE A 5 -20.20 0.34 6.38
C ILE A 5 -19.55 0.37 5.00
N CYS A 6 -18.23 0.32 4.96
CA CYS A 6 -17.53 0.14 3.70
C CYS A 6 -17.83 -1.25 3.14
N LYS A 7 -17.98 -1.34 1.80
CA LYS A 7 -18.26 -2.61 1.13
C LYS A 7 -17.11 -3.61 1.30
N ASP A 8 -15.88 -3.10 1.32
CA ASP A 8 -14.68 -3.89 1.53
C ASP A 8 -14.38 -4.05 3.03
N PRO A 9 -14.15 -5.28 3.53
CA PRO A 9 -13.88 -5.53 4.94
C PRO A 9 -12.54 -4.95 5.44
N ASN A 10 -11.62 -4.64 4.53
CA ASN A 10 -10.33 -4.03 4.83
C ASN A 10 -10.34 -2.51 4.62
N ALA A 11 -11.50 -1.93 4.27
CA ALA A 11 -11.69 -0.49 4.21
C ALA A 11 -12.25 0.06 5.52
N VAL A 12 -11.72 1.21 5.93
CA VAL A 12 -12.15 1.95 7.12
C VAL A 12 -12.99 3.14 6.68
N CYS A 13 -14.19 3.28 7.27
CA CYS A 13 -15.04 4.44 7.04
C CYS A 13 -14.61 5.59 7.96
N THR A 14 -14.13 6.68 7.38
CA THR A 14 -13.77 7.89 8.12
C THR A 14 -14.48 9.09 7.48
N GLY A 15 -15.30 9.81 8.24
CA GLY A 15 -16.00 10.99 7.73
C GLY A 15 -16.99 10.72 6.58
N GLY A 16 -17.46 9.47 6.43
CA GLY A 16 -18.36 9.08 5.35
C GLY A 16 -17.66 8.67 4.04
N THR A 17 -16.33 8.64 4.03
CA THR A 17 -15.50 8.13 2.93
C THR A 17 -14.86 6.81 3.36
N CYS A 18 -14.80 5.85 2.43
CA CYS A 18 -14.10 4.58 2.63
C CYS A 18 -12.70 4.66 2.05
N ALA A 19 -11.70 4.38 2.88
CA ALA A 19 -10.31 4.25 2.47
C ALA A 19 -9.76 2.92 2.95
N CYS A 20 -8.82 2.33 2.20
CA CYS A 20 -8.15 1.12 2.65
C CYS A 20 -7.42 1.35 3.98
N GLY A 21 -7.49 0.37 4.87
CA GLY A 21 -6.77 0.40 6.13
C GLY A 21 -5.26 0.52 5.92
N SER A 22 -4.53 0.84 6.99
CA SER A 22 -3.08 1.13 6.93
C SER A 22 -2.20 0.05 6.28
N ASN A 23 -2.64 -1.22 6.32
CA ASN A 23 -1.95 -2.38 5.72
C ASN A 23 -2.45 -2.74 4.31
N TYR A 24 -3.35 -1.95 3.74
CA TYR A 24 -3.99 -2.22 2.46
C TYR A 24 -3.85 -1.02 1.53
N TYR A 25 -3.90 -1.27 0.22
CA TYR A 25 -3.91 -0.24 -0.81
C TYR A 25 -5.08 -0.45 -1.77
N ASP A 26 -5.50 0.64 -2.42
CA ASP A 26 -6.53 0.60 -3.46
C ASP A 26 -5.87 0.20 -4.79
N ASP A 27 -6.23 -0.96 -5.32
CA ASP A 27 -5.69 -1.48 -6.58
C ASP A 27 -6.31 -0.83 -7.83
N ASN A 28 -7.30 0.05 -7.67
CA ASN A 28 -8.10 0.55 -8.79
C ASN A 28 -8.64 1.97 -8.62
N GLY A 29 -7.78 2.89 -8.17
CA GLY A 29 -7.91 4.34 -8.36
C GLY A 29 -9.35 4.88 -8.30
N ALA A 30 -9.91 4.96 -7.10
CA ALA A 30 -10.99 5.88 -6.70
C ALA A 30 -12.30 5.97 -7.52
N THR A 31 -12.59 5.11 -8.51
CA THR A 31 -13.82 5.25 -9.33
C THR A 31 -14.67 4.00 -9.48
N ARG A 32 -14.22 2.83 -9.00
CA ARG A 32 -15.04 1.62 -8.96
C ARG A 32 -14.71 0.74 -7.75
N ALA A 33 -15.14 1.14 -6.55
CA ALA A 33 -15.17 0.28 -5.35
C ALA A 33 -14.01 -0.74 -5.30
N GLY A 34 -12.77 -0.22 -5.40
CA GLY A 34 -11.54 -1.01 -5.50
C GLY A 34 -11.41 -1.91 -4.28
N THR A 35 -10.94 -3.14 -4.51
CA THR A 35 -10.77 -4.09 -3.42
C THR A 35 -9.49 -3.69 -2.69
N CYS A 36 -9.56 -3.60 -1.36
CA CYS A 36 -8.39 -3.25 -0.57
C CYS A 36 -7.46 -4.46 -0.53
N GLN A 37 -6.38 -4.38 -1.30
CA GLN A 37 -5.36 -5.42 -1.39
C GLN A 37 -4.30 -5.23 -0.31
N PRO A 38 -3.76 -6.32 0.25
CA PRO A 38 -2.67 -6.21 1.22
C PRO A 38 -1.45 -5.54 0.58
N LYS A 39 -0.85 -4.60 1.30
CA LYS A 39 0.39 -3.94 0.87
C LYS A 39 1.52 -4.94 0.66
N LEU A 40 2.40 -4.59 -0.26
CA LEU A 40 3.44 -5.44 -0.80
C LEU A 40 4.73 -5.32 0.02
N ASP A 41 5.35 -6.44 0.37
CA ASP A 41 6.66 -6.45 1.03
C ASP A 41 7.76 -5.92 0.08
N LEU A 42 8.92 -5.56 0.63
CA LEU A 42 10.08 -5.16 -0.17
C LEU A 42 10.46 -6.21 -1.22
N GLY A 43 10.94 -5.75 -2.37
CA GLY A 43 11.30 -6.59 -3.52
C GLY A 43 10.11 -7.17 -4.30
N SER A 44 8.90 -7.12 -3.76
CA SER A 44 7.67 -7.57 -4.42
C SER A 44 7.36 -6.73 -5.65
N THR A 45 6.80 -7.37 -6.67
CA THR A 45 6.40 -6.70 -7.91
C THR A 45 5.22 -5.77 -7.66
N CYS A 46 5.32 -4.54 -8.13
CA CYS A 46 4.28 -3.52 -8.02
C CYS A 46 4.08 -2.81 -9.37
N THR A 47 3.00 -2.06 -9.51
CA THR A 47 2.75 -1.24 -10.70
C THR A 47 2.64 0.22 -10.32
N LEU A 48 3.19 1.12 -11.14
CA LEU A 48 3.07 2.57 -10.92
C LEU A 48 1.62 3.07 -11.06
N VAL A 49 0.76 2.28 -11.71
CA VAL A 49 -0.66 2.59 -11.92
C VAL A 49 -1.43 2.62 -10.59
N THR A 50 -0.99 1.81 -9.61
CA THR A 50 -1.60 1.70 -8.29
C THR A 50 -1.08 2.73 -7.26
N GLY A 51 -0.15 3.61 -7.67
CA GLY A 51 0.38 4.70 -6.85
C GLY A 51 1.51 4.30 -5.89
N ASP A 52 2.02 5.27 -5.13
CA ASP A 52 3.23 5.12 -4.29
C ASP A 52 2.97 4.34 -2.98
N ASN A 53 1.72 4.26 -2.54
CA ASN A 53 1.31 3.66 -1.25
C ASN A 53 1.01 2.15 -1.32
N VAL A 54 1.56 1.46 -2.31
CA VAL A 54 1.38 0.01 -2.52
C VAL A 54 2.34 -0.82 -1.66
N CYS A 55 3.46 -0.23 -1.26
CA CYS A 55 4.48 -0.89 -0.46
C CYS A 55 4.14 -0.83 1.03
N LYS A 56 4.44 -1.91 1.74
CA LYS A 56 4.12 -2.09 3.16
C LYS A 56 4.97 -1.23 4.07
N ASP A 57 6.25 -1.08 3.74
CA ASP A 57 7.15 -0.17 4.43
C ASP A 57 6.84 1.28 4.04
N ALA A 58 6.71 2.16 5.03
CA ALA A 58 6.36 3.57 4.83
C ALA A 58 7.46 4.37 4.14
N ASN A 59 8.70 3.89 4.21
CA ASN A 59 9.86 4.46 3.54
C ASN A 59 10.19 3.73 2.23
N ALA A 60 9.30 2.88 1.73
CA ALA A 60 9.42 2.23 0.44
C ALA A 60 8.43 2.81 -0.58
N ALA A 61 8.84 2.81 -1.84
CA ALA A 61 8.01 3.21 -2.96
C ALA A 61 8.12 2.17 -4.09
N CYS A 62 7.12 2.15 -4.95
CA CYS A 62 7.17 1.33 -6.16
C CYS A 62 8.15 1.97 -7.16
N SER A 63 9.36 1.41 -7.29
CA SER A 63 10.38 1.87 -8.24
C SER A 63 10.78 0.74 -9.17
N ASN A 64 10.83 1.02 -10.48
CA ASN A 64 11.14 0.02 -11.51
C ASN A 64 10.28 -1.26 -11.40
N GLY A 65 9.02 -1.12 -10.99
CA GLY A 65 8.09 -2.23 -10.84
C GLY A 65 8.35 -3.12 -9.61
N LYS A 66 9.15 -2.66 -8.64
CA LYS A 66 9.36 -3.33 -7.36
C LYS A 66 9.22 -2.38 -6.19
N CYS A 67 8.75 -2.89 -5.05
CA CYS A 67 8.83 -2.14 -3.80
C CYS A 67 10.28 -2.04 -3.35
N THR A 68 10.82 -0.82 -3.34
CA THR A 68 12.20 -0.53 -2.96
C THR A 68 12.23 0.67 -2.02
N CYS A 69 13.25 0.74 -1.17
CA CYS A 69 13.45 1.90 -0.31
C CYS A 69 13.50 3.20 -1.11
N ALA A 70 12.76 4.20 -0.65
CA ALA A 70 12.75 5.54 -1.21
C ALA A 70 14.14 6.18 -1.08
N SER A 71 14.41 7.20 -1.88
CA SER A 71 15.70 7.90 -1.86
C SER A 71 16.05 8.34 -0.44
N ILE A 72 17.28 8.03 -0.02
CA ILE A 72 17.89 8.19 1.33
C ILE A 72 17.72 7.02 2.31
N TYR A 73 16.89 6.03 2.01
CA TYR A 73 16.73 4.84 2.85
C TYR A 73 17.44 3.63 2.24
N TYR A 74 17.92 2.74 3.11
CA TYR A 74 18.60 1.50 2.76
C TYR A 74 17.81 0.32 3.31
N ASP A 75 17.79 -0.76 2.54
CA ASP A 75 17.23 -2.03 3.00
C ASP A 75 18.23 -2.69 3.97
N ASP A 76 17.79 -2.88 5.22
CA ASP A 76 18.58 -3.51 6.28
C ASP A 76 18.94 -4.99 6.01
N ASN A 77 18.28 -5.62 5.04
CA ASN A 77 18.40 -7.03 4.66
C ASN A 77 18.68 -7.23 3.15
N GLY A 78 19.11 -6.18 2.44
CA GLY A 78 19.66 -6.31 1.08
C GLY A 78 18.66 -6.66 -0.03
N ALA A 79 17.50 -6.03 -0.07
CA ALA A 79 16.45 -6.15 -1.10
C ALA A 79 15.66 -7.47 -1.07
N THR A 80 15.42 -8.04 0.13
CA THR A 80 14.60 -9.24 0.31
C THR A 80 13.25 -8.90 0.94
N SER A 81 12.24 -9.76 0.73
CA SER A 81 10.88 -9.58 1.26
C SER A 81 10.77 -9.62 2.79
N ALA A 82 11.89 -9.71 3.51
CA ALA A 82 11.97 -9.66 4.96
C ALA A 82 12.69 -8.40 5.51
N GLY A 83 13.08 -7.45 4.64
CA GLY A 83 13.74 -6.22 5.05
C GLY A 83 12.81 -5.07 5.42
N THR A 84 13.38 -4.04 6.03
CA THR A 84 12.77 -2.73 6.28
C THR A 84 13.67 -1.59 5.82
N CYS A 85 13.06 -0.46 5.48
CA CYS A 85 13.77 0.71 4.98
C CYS A 85 14.17 1.63 6.14
N GLN A 86 15.48 1.72 6.36
CA GLN A 86 16.11 2.47 7.46
C GLN A 86 17.00 3.60 6.90
N LEU A 87 17.22 4.65 7.70
CA LEU A 87 18.13 5.76 7.36
C LEU A 87 19.59 5.40 7.58
#